data_AF-A0A842WS91-F1
#
_entry.id   AF-A0A842WS91-F1
#
_cell.length_a   1.000
_cell.length_b   1.000
_cell.length_c   1.000
_cell.angle_alpha   90.00
_cell.angle_beta   90.00
_cell.angle_gamma   90.00
#
_symmetry.space_group_name_H-M   'P 1'
#
loop_
_entity.id
_entity.type
_entity.pdbx_description
1 polymer ?
#
loop_
_entity_poly.entity_id
_entity_poly.type
_entity_poly.pdbx_seq_one_letter_code
_entity_poly.pdbx_strand_id
1 'polypeptide(L)'
;MSDESSIGTLEKKVDRLSDELAAIREVLKAVSIIPSLAKKVEAIDSDLDDVKKEIRPITKIDELLTSVKNVDTSLKEVQESKDIQSIGQKMEDIANTIMSIDSGIKTISDSREGEVMIKKIDDVLLSIKDVDGVLQESISNDAKQEIGKNVEDILSIITILEKTVHDSKGTSETQTEIITKKVDEIQSYVASLSSLEERIDELSDSFGETKEIVGIIVRQLDDIERKYNKTLTEVNEALSVIGKFVDTDFVAGTKSKEKKKKEKTQEKDSKKTQSETVDPGDTLDEIMGSLLKLVKPQTEAVKMAEALEVARDKLTELIKVHSPVLFQFGKVARDLKSYPSTATLNENDIARLNKELRSWIPKLKEAYSG
;
A
#
# COMPACT_ATOMS: atom_id res chain seq x y z
N MET A 1 -115.19 18.77 -91.32
CA MET A 1 -115.02 18.37 -89.90
C MET A 1 -113.78 17.48 -89.67
N SER A 2 -112.78 17.45 -90.56
CA SER A 2 -111.58 16.59 -90.39
C SER A 2 -110.34 17.32 -89.85
N ASP A 3 -110.27 18.66 -89.93
CA ASP A 3 -109.06 19.41 -89.54
C ASP A 3 -108.93 19.61 -88.01
N GLU A 4 -110.05 19.64 -87.29
CA GLU A 4 -110.09 19.90 -85.84
C GLU A 4 -109.54 18.71 -85.02
N SER A 5 -109.73 17.48 -85.52
CA SER A 5 -109.18 16.25 -84.91
C SER A 5 -107.65 16.13 -85.10
N SER A 6 -107.15 16.57 -86.27
CA SER A 6 -105.71 16.58 -86.56
C SER A 6 -104.97 17.62 -85.71
N ILE A 7 -105.57 18.80 -85.50
CA ILE A 7 -105.04 19.86 -84.62
C ILE A 7 -104.96 19.39 -83.16
N GLY A 8 -106.03 18.79 -82.61
CA GLY A 8 -106.02 18.29 -81.22
C GLY A 8 -105.03 17.14 -80.98
N THR A 9 -104.72 16.34 -82.01
CA THR A 9 -103.67 15.32 -81.94
C THR A 9 -102.27 15.93 -81.96
N LEU A 10 -102.09 17.05 -82.67
CA LEU A 10 -100.84 17.79 -82.73
C LEU A 10 -100.52 18.46 -81.39
N GLU A 11 -101.51 19.12 -80.78
CA GLU A 11 -101.36 19.76 -79.45
C GLU A 11 -100.89 18.77 -78.40
N LYS A 12 -101.52 17.58 -78.32
CA LYS A 12 -101.09 16.52 -77.39
C LYS A 12 -99.64 16.04 -77.62
N LYS A 13 -99.16 16.06 -78.87
CA LYS A 13 -97.77 15.71 -79.18
C LYS A 13 -96.82 16.83 -78.78
N VAL A 14 -97.22 18.09 -78.96
CA VAL A 14 -96.42 19.26 -78.55
C VAL A 14 -96.31 19.33 -77.03
N ASP A 15 -97.40 19.12 -76.30
CA ASP A 15 -97.38 19.07 -74.82
C ASP A 15 -96.48 17.94 -74.32
N ARG A 16 -96.62 16.74 -74.90
CA ARG A 16 -95.75 15.60 -74.57
C ARG A 16 -94.28 15.87 -74.88
N LEU A 17 -93.98 16.51 -76.01
CA LEU A 17 -92.61 16.92 -76.35
C LEU A 17 -92.08 17.97 -75.39
N SER A 18 -92.92 18.89 -74.92
CA SER A 18 -92.55 19.89 -73.92
C SER A 18 -92.23 19.24 -72.57
N ASP A 19 -93.02 18.28 -72.13
CA ASP A 19 -92.79 17.50 -70.91
C ASP A 19 -91.51 16.65 -71.02
N GLU A 20 -91.31 15.98 -72.17
CA GLU A 20 -90.09 15.21 -72.44
C GLU A 20 -88.85 16.13 -72.47
N LEU A 21 -88.96 17.35 -73.04
CA LEU A 21 -87.89 18.35 -73.03
C LEU A 21 -87.59 18.87 -71.62
N ALA A 22 -88.61 19.07 -70.79
CA ALA A 22 -88.45 19.48 -69.40
C ALA A 22 -87.73 18.37 -68.59
N ALA A 23 -88.13 17.11 -68.78
CA ALA A 23 -87.47 15.96 -68.17
C ALA A 23 -86.00 15.84 -68.63
N ILE A 24 -85.71 16.02 -69.91
CA ILE A 24 -84.35 16.00 -70.45
C ILE A 24 -83.51 17.13 -69.85
N ARG A 25 -84.06 18.34 -69.68
CA ARG A 25 -83.34 19.46 -69.05
C ARG A 25 -82.97 19.16 -67.60
N GLU A 26 -83.84 18.53 -66.83
CA GLU A 26 -83.54 18.13 -65.45
C GLU A 26 -82.46 17.03 -65.40
N VAL A 27 -82.50 16.06 -66.32
CA VAL A 27 -81.42 15.07 -66.46
C VAL A 27 -80.10 15.75 -66.84
N LEU A 28 -80.12 16.73 -67.75
CA LEU A 28 -78.92 17.48 -68.14
C LEU A 28 -78.32 18.27 -66.98
N LYS A 29 -79.15 18.85 -66.11
CA LYS A 29 -78.67 19.49 -64.87
C LYS A 29 -77.98 18.47 -63.95
N ALA A 30 -78.53 17.27 -63.78
CA ALA A 30 -77.90 16.24 -62.98
C ALA A 30 -76.54 15.80 -63.58
N VAL A 31 -76.47 15.68 -64.90
CA VAL A 31 -75.23 15.37 -65.64
C VAL A 31 -74.20 16.51 -65.52
N SER A 32 -74.63 17.78 -65.38
CA SER A 32 -73.72 18.91 -65.20
C SER A 32 -72.90 18.86 -63.90
N ILE A 33 -73.27 18.01 -62.94
CA ILE A 33 -72.54 17.79 -61.68
C ILE A 33 -71.34 16.84 -61.86
N ILE A 34 -71.32 15.99 -62.91
CA ILE A 34 -70.28 14.98 -63.15
C ILE A 34 -68.85 15.56 -63.16
N PRO A 35 -68.55 16.72 -63.79
CA PRO A 35 -67.21 17.30 -63.75
C PRO A 35 -66.76 17.71 -62.34
N SER A 36 -67.69 18.14 -61.49
CA SER A 36 -67.37 18.46 -60.09
C SER A 36 -67.07 17.22 -59.27
N LEU A 37 -67.76 16.10 -59.58
CA LEU A 37 -67.54 14.81 -58.94
C LEU A 37 -66.19 14.23 -59.36
N ALA A 38 -65.84 14.31 -60.65
CA ALA A 38 -64.54 13.89 -61.16
C ALA A 38 -63.37 14.61 -60.46
N LYS A 39 -63.46 15.94 -60.30
CA LYS A 39 -62.44 16.71 -59.57
C LYS A 39 -62.31 16.30 -58.10
N LYS A 40 -63.43 15.99 -57.43
CA LYS A 40 -63.39 15.50 -56.04
C LYS A 40 -62.76 14.11 -55.94
N VAL A 41 -63.02 13.24 -56.93
CA VAL A 41 -62.40 11.91 -56.99
C VAL A 41 -60.89 12.03 -57.21
N GLU A 42 -60.43 12.90 -58.12
CA GLU A 42 -59.00 13.15 -58.32
C GLU A 42 -58.32 13.70 -57.06
N ALA A 43 -58.99 14.60 -56.32
CA ALA A 43 -58.48 15.12 -55.05
C ALA A 43 -58.38 14.00 -53.99
N ILE A 44 -59.39 13.13 -53.89
CA ILE A 44 -59.36 11.97 -52.99
C ILE A 44 -58.23 11.02 -53.35
N ASP A 45 -57.99 10.77 -54.65
CA ASP A 45 -56.92 9.88 -55.10
C ASP A 45 -55.54 10.45 -54.74
N SER A 46 -55.37 11.77 -54.88
CA SER A 46 -54.16 12.48 -54.43
C SER A 46 -53.96 12.38 -52.91
N ASP A 47 -55.00 12.65 -52.12
CA ASP A 47 -54.95 12.56 -50.66
C ASP A 47 -54.65 11.12 -50.21
N LEU A 48 -55.21 10.12 -50.90
CA LEU A 48 -54.96 8.70 -50.64
C LEU A 48 -53.50 8.33 -50.88
N ASP A 49 -52.89 8.86 -51.94
CA ASP A 49 -51.48 8.64 -52.24
C ASP A 49 -50.56 9.27 -51.20
N ASP A 50 -50.91 10.43 -50.66
CA ASP A 50 -50.15 11.08 -49.59
C ASP A 50 -50.29 10.34 -48.26
N VAL A 51 -51.51 9.89 -47.89
CA VAL A 51 -51.73 8.99 -46.74
C VAL A 51 -50.91 7.70 -46.89
N LYS A 52 -50.86 7.13 -48.09
CA LYS A 52 -50.07 5.92 -48.37
C LYS A 52 -48.57 6.16 -48.21
N LYS A 53 -48.06 7.35 -48.53
CA LYS A 53 -46.66 7.72 -48.28
C LYS A 53 -46.39 7.89 -46.77
N GLU A 54 -47.30 8.49 -46.02
CA GLU A 54 -47.18 8.67 -44.57
C GLU A 54 -47.31 7.37 -43.77
N ILE A 55 -48.02 6.37 -44.29
CA ILE A 55 -48.15 5.05 -43.65
C ILE A 55 -46.93 4.14 -43.94
N ARG A 56 -46.13 4.38 -44.99
CA ARG A 56 -44.92 3.57 -45.27
C ARG A 56 -43.90 3.55 -44.11
N PRO A 57 -43.64 4.63 -43.38
CA PRO A 57 -42.84 4.59 -42.16
C PRO A 57 -43.39 3.64 -41.08
N ILE A 58 -44.71 3.45 -40.99
CA ILE A 58 -45.35 2.55 -40.01
C ILE A 58 -44.97 1.08 -40.30
N THR A 59 -44.72 0.70 -41.56
CA THR A 59 -44.22 -0.66 -41.86
C THR A 59 -42.78 -0.90 -41.40
N LYS A 60 -42.05 0.15 -40.99
CA LYS A 60 -40.73 0.01 -40.32
C LYS A 60 -40.86 -0.27 -38.82
N ILE A 61 -42.06 -0.19 -38.24
CA ILE A 61 -42.30 -0.55 -36.84
C ILE A 61 -42.08 -2.06 -36.63
N ASP A 62 -42.36 -2.89 -37.63
CA ASP A 62 -42.08 -4.33 -37.57
C ASP A 62 -40.57 -4.63 -37.51
N GLU A 63 -39.75 -3.86 -38.23
CA GLU A 63 -38.28 -3.94 -38.15
C GLU A 63 -37.78 -3.52 -36.76
N LEU A 64 -38.34 -2.44 -36.20
CA LEU A 64 -38.02 -1.99 -34.85
C LEU A 64 -38.44 -3.01 -33.79
N LEU A 65 -39.63 -3.60 -33.91
CA LEU A 65 -40.11 -4.65 -33.00
C LEU A 65 -39.21 -5.89 -33.06
N THR A 66 -38.73 -6.24 -34.25
CA THR A 66 -37.78 -7.36 -34.43
C THR A 66 -36.43 -7.03 -33.80
N SER A 67 -35.93 -5.80 -33.99
CA SER A 67 -34.69 -5.34 -33.36
C SER A 67 -34.78 -5.33 -31.84
N VAL A 68 -35.89 -4.84 -31.28
CA VAL A 68 -36.13 -4.83 -29.82
C VAL A 68 -36.22 -6.24 -29.25
N LYS A 69 -36.86 -7.19 -29.94
CA LYS A 69 -36.89 -8.60 -29.52
C LYS A 69 -35.50 -9.23 -29.51
N ASN A 70 -34.67 -8.93 -30.50
CA ASN A 70 -33.29 -9.42 -30.53
C ASN A 70 -32.48 -8.86 -29.37
N VAL A 71 -32.65 -7.58 -29.04
CA VAL A 71 -32.02 -6.95 -27.86
C VAL A 71 -32.49 -7.60 -26.56
N ASP A 72 -33.80 -7.85 -26.38
CA ASP A 72 -34.32 -8.54 -25.19
C ASP A 72 -33.74 -9.96 -25.04
N THR A 73 -33.60 -10.67 -26.17
CA THR A 73 -33.03 -12.02 -26.19
C THR A 73 -31.54 -11.98 -25.82
N SER A 74 -30.76 -11.09 -26.43
CA SER A 74 -29.35 -10.91 -26.07
C SER A 74 -29.15 -10.45 -24.62
N LEU A 75 -30.06 -9.63 -24.09
CA LEU A 75 -30.01 -9.21 -22.69
C LEU A 75 -30.25 -10.38 -21.73
N LYS A 76 -31.21 -11.25 -22.04
CA LYS A 76 -31.45 -12.48 -21.26
C LYS A 76 -30.26 -13.43 -21.33
N GLU A 77 -29.68 -13.62 -22.52
CA GLU A 77 -28.48 -14.44 -22.68
C GLU A 77 -27.29 -13.90 -21.89
N VAL A 78 -27.12 -12.56 -21.82
CA VAL A 78 -26.10 -11.94 -20.98
C VAL A 78 -26.40 -12.15 -19.49
N GLN A 79 -27.65 -11.97 -19.06
CA GLN A 79 -28.05 -12.15 -17.65
C GLN A 79 -27.95 -13.60 -17.18
N GLU A 80 -28.27 -14.56 -18.05
CA GLU A 80 -28.13 -16.00 -17.82
C GLU A 80 -26.72 -16.52 -18.14
N SER A 81 -25.85 -15.66 -18.70
CA SER A 81 -24.48 -16.06 -18.97
C SER A 81 -23.81 -16.47 -17.66
N LYS A 82 -23.15 -17.63 -17.71
CA LYS A 82 -22.33 -18.14 -16.61
C LYS A 82 -21.28 -17.12 -16.17
N ASP A 83 -20.92 -16.18 -17.04
CA ASP A 83 -19.93 -15.15 -16.76
C ASP A 83 -20.45 -14.18 -15.69
N ILE A 84 -21.69 -13.69 -15.80
CA ILE A 84 -22.30 -12.81 -14.78
C ILE A 84 -22.52 -13.54 -13.46
N GLN A 85 -22.98 -14.80 -13.49
CA GLN A 85 -23.09 -15.60 -12.27
C GLN A 85 -21.72 -15.86 -11.63
N SER A 86 -20.68 -16.12 -12.43
CA SER A 86 -19.32 -16.27 -11.93
C SER A 86 -18.80 -14.96 -11.34
N ILE A 87 -19.14 -13.80 -11.93
CA ILE A 87 -18.79 -12.48 -11.39
C ILE A 87 -19.48 -12.26 -10.04
N GLY A 88 -20.75 -12.63 -9.91
CA GLY A 88 -21.47 -12.58 -8.63
C GLY A 88 -20.78 -13.42 -7.55
N GLN A 89 -20.46 -14.68 -7.86
CA GLN A 89 -19.73 -15.57 -6.95
C GLN A 89 -18.33 -15.01 -6.60
N LYS A 90 -17.62 -14.47 -7.61
CA LYS A 90 -16.29 -13.83 -7.43
C LYS A 90 -16.38 -12.60 -6.53
N MET A 91 -17.42 -11.78 -6.66
CA MET A 91 -17.64 -10.63 -5.77
C MET A 91 -17.89 -11.08 -4.32
N GLU A 92 -18.63 -12.18 -4.13
CA GLU A 92 -18.89 -12.73 -2.80
C GLU A 92 -17.62 -13.28 -2.15
N ASP A 93 -16.76 -13.99 -2.89
CA ASP A 93 -15.47 -14.48 -2.39
C ASP A 93 -14.51 -13.34 -2.00
N ILE A 94 -14.48 -12.27 -2.79
CA ILE A 94 -13.71 -11.05 -2.47
C ILE A 94 -14.26 -10.40 -1.20
N ALA A 95 -15.59 -10.26 -1.09
CA ALA A 95 -16.23 -9.68 0.10
C ALA A 95 -15.89 -10.47 1.37
N ASN A 96 -15.93 -11.81 1.29
CA ASN A 96 -15.56 -12.69 2.40
C ASN A 96 -14.08 -12.52 2.79
N THR A 97 -13.18 -12.43 1.80
CA THR A 97 -11.75 -12.20 2.05
C THR A 97 -11.51 -10.86 2.74
N ILE A 98 -12.19 -9.79 2.29
CA ILE A 98 -12.10 -8.45 2.91
C ILE A 98 -12.60 -8.50 4.36
N MET A 99 -13.71 -9.19 4.64
CA MET A 99 -14.22 -9.35 6.01
C MET A 99 -13.23 -10.10 6.91
N SER A 100 -12.56 -11.14 6.39
CA SER A 100 -11.51 -11.84 7.16
C SER A 100 -10.32 -10.93 7.47
N ILE A 101 -9.85 -10.13 6.52
CA ILE A 101 -8.77 -9.15 6.75
C ILE A 101 -9.19 -8.12 7.80
N ASP A 102 -10.40 -7.57 7.70
CA ASP A 102 -10.92 -6.59 8.67
C ASP A 102 -10.98 -7.18 10.08
N SER A 103 -11.44 -8.44 10.21
CA SER A 103 -11.45 -9.15 11.50
C SER A 103 -10.04 -9.36 12.08
N GLY A 104 -9.05 -9.63 11.21
CA GLY A 104 -7.64 -9.76 11.61
C GLY A 104 -7.06 -8.43 12.08
N ILE A 105 -7.30 -7.36 11.33
CA ILE A 105 -6.88 -5.99 11.70
C ILE A 105 -7.53 -5.57 13.01
N LYS A 106 -8.82 -5.82 13.18
CA LYS A 106 -9.53 -5.52 14.42
C LYS A 106 -8.97 -6.30 15.60
N THR A 107 -8.64 -7.58 15.42
CA THR A 107 -7.99 -8.38 16.46
C THR A 107 -6.61 -7.82 16.83
N ILE A 108 -5.84 -7.32 15.86
CA ILE A 108 -4.53 -6.68 16.10
C ILE A 108 -4.71 -5.32 16.79
N SER A 109 -5.72 -4.54 16.41
CA SER A 109 -6.01 -3.23 16.99
C SER A 109 -6.59 -3.33 18.40
N ASP A 110 -7.48 -4.29 18.63
CA ASP A 110 -8.10 -4.57 19.93
C ASP A 110 -7.17 -5.40 20.83
N SER A 111 -6.10 -5.96 20.27
CA SER A 111 -5.01 -6.53 21.04
C SER A 111 -4.37 -5.42 21.87
N ARG A 112 -4.82 -5.34 23.12
CA ARG A 112 -4.19 -4.56 24.20
C ARG A 112 -2.68 -4.81 24.32
N GLU A 113 -2.10 -5.81 23.64
CA GLU A 113 -0.66 -6.02 23.58
C GLU A 113 0.10 -4.79 23.11
N GLY A 114 -0.40 -4.03 22.13
CA GLY A 114 0.26 -2.80 21.66
C GLY A 114 0.30 -1.71 22.74
N GLU A 115 -0.84 -1.46 23.39
CA GLU A 115 -0.94 -0.50 24.50
C GLU A 115 -0.13 -0.95 25.72
N VAL A 116 -0.15 -2.25 26.05
CA VAL A 116 0.63 -2.84 27.14
C VAL A 116 2.13 -2.77 26.87
N MET A 117 2.57 -2.98 25.62
CA MET A 117 3.98 -2.80 25.25
C MET A 117 4.41 -1.35 25.38
N ILE A 118 3.59 -0.41 24.91
CA ILE A 118 3.88 1.02 25.06
C ILE A 118 3.99 1.38 26.54
N LYS A 119 3.06 0.93 27.40
CA LYS A 119 3.15 1.14 28.85
C LYS A 119 4.41 0.52 29.47
N LYS A 120 4.76 -0.71 29.10
CA LYS A 120 5.99 -1.35 29.61
C LYS A 120 7.26 -0.67 29.14
N ILE A 121 7.29 -0.13 27.92
CA ILE A 121 8.40 0.69 27.43
C ILE A 121 8.48 1.99 28.24
N ASP A 122 7.35 2.62 28.52
CA ASP A 122 7.29 3.84 29.34
C ASP A 122 7.76 3.57 30.78
N ASP A 123 7.37 2.44 31.38
CA ASP A 123 7.84 1.99 32.69
C ASP A 123 9.36 1.78 32.69
N VAL A 124 9.93 1.14 31.65
CA VAL A 124 11.39 0.99 31.50
C VAL A 124 12.08 2.34 31.36
N LEU A 125 11.52 3.26 30.58
CA LEU A 125 12.10 4.59 30.40
C LEU A 125 12.06 5.41 31.70
N LEU A 126 10.99 5.27 32.50
CA LEU A 126 10.91 5.85 33.84
C LEU A 126 11.95 5.24 34.77
N SER A 127 12.06 3.90 34.83
CA SER A 127 13.09 3.24 35.65
C SER A 127 14.51 3.62 35.24
N ILE A 128 14.81 3.73 33.94
CA ILE A 128 16.12 4.19 33.46
C ILE A 128 16.38 5.63 33.90
N LYS A 129 15.37 6.50 33.86
CA LYS A 129 15.50 7.89 34.29
C LYS A 129 15.73 8.00 35.80
N ASP A 130 15.09 7.16 36.60
CA ASP A 130 15.31 7.10 38.04
C ASP A 130 16.72 6.58 38.34
N VAL A 131 17.16 5.53 37.64
CA VAL A 131 18.55 5.02 37.74
C VAL A 131 19.56 6.06 37.29
N ASP A 132 19.31 6.81 36.21
CA ASP A 132 20.20 7.88 35.74
C ASP A 132 20.24 9.07 36.72
N GLY A 133 19.12 9.38 37.38
CA GLY A 133 19.08 10.36 38.47
C GLY A 133 19.95 9.95 39.66
N VAL A 134 19.81 8.70 40.11
CA VAL A 134 20.65 8.14 41.18
C VAL A 134 22.11 8.04 40.74
N LEU A 135 22.39 7.66 39.48
CA LEU A 135 23.74 7.61 38.94
C LEU A 135 24.36 9.01 38.86
N GLN A 136 23.63 10.04 38.42
CA GLN A 136 24.14 11.42 38.39
C GLN A 136 24.41 11.95 39.80
N GLU A 137 23.55 11.63 40.77
CA GLU A 137 23.77 12.01 42.17
C GLU A 137 25.00 11.30 42.75
N SER A 138 25.24 10.05 42.35
CA SER A 138 26.38 9.22 42.78
C SER A 138 27.69 9.50 42.03
N ILE A 139 27.61 9.92 40.75
CA ILE A 139 28.74 10.24 39.87
C ILE A 139 29.08 11.73 39.93
N SER A 140 28.23 12.55 40.55
CA SER A 140 28.57 13.92 40.94
C SER A 140 30.01 13.95 41.43
N ASN A 141 30.82 14.81 40.82
CA ASN A 141 32.24 14.94 41.16
C ASN A 141 32.44 15.12 42.66
N ASP A 142 31.47 15.70 43.36
CA ASP A 142 31.48 15.90 44.80
C ASP A 142 31.50 14.56 45.57
N ALA A 143 30.65 13.58 45.20
CA ALA A 143 30.63 12.27 45.87
C ALA A 143 31.93 11.48 45.62
N LYS A 144 32.46 11.54 44.40
CA LYS A 144 33.73 10.88 44.05
C LYS A 144 34.93 11.55 44.73
N GLN A 145 34.89 12.87 44.86
CA GLN A 145 35.91 13.66 45.54
C GLN A 145 35.82 13.50 47.07
N GLU A 146 34.62 13.34 47.62
CA GLU A 146 34.37 13.06 49.04
C GLU A 146 34.83 11.65 49.43
N ILE A 147 34.52 10.63 48.62
CA ILE A 147 35.05 9.26 48.84
C ILE A 147 36.59 9.28 48.75
N GLY A 148 37.15 9.95 47.74
CA GLY A 148 38.61 10.08 47.60
C GLY A 148 39.25 10.76 48.81
N LYS A 149 38.65 11.84 49.30
CA LYS A 149 39.11 12.56 50.50
C LYS A 149 38.99 11.72 51.75
N ASN A 150 37.87 11.01 51.96
CA ASN A 150 37.66 10.15 53.12
C ASN A 150 38.67 9.00 53.14
N VAL A 151 39.00 8.39 51.98
CA VAL A 151 40.04 7.36 51.88
C VAL A 151 41.42 7.93 52.20
N GLU A 152 41.74 9.12 51.71
CA GLU A 152 43.02 9.79 51.99
C GLU A 152 43.15 10.20 53.47
N ASP A 153 42.06 10.66 54.09
CA ASP A 153 41.97 10.96 55.51
C ASP A 153 42.13 9.69 56.37
N ILE A 154 41.52 8.56 55.99
CA ILE A 154 41.72 7.26 56.64
C ILE A 154 43.19 6.82 56.55
N LEU A 155 43.80 6.90 55.36
CA LEU A 155 45.21 6.55 55.18
C LEU A 155 46.14 7.42 56.03
N SER A 156 45.86 8.72 56.11
CA SER A 156 46.57 9.67 56.96
C SER A 156 46.44 9.30 58.44
N ILE A 157 45.22 8.99 58.90
CA ILE A 157 44.93 8.55 60.27
C ILE A 157 45.67 7.24 60.61
N ILE A 158 45.64 6.25 59.72
CA ILE A 158 46.36 4.98 59.88
C ILE A 158 47.87 5.22 60.01
N THR A 159 48.44 6.06 59.15
CA THR A 159 49.87 6.40 59.21
C THR A 159 50.25 7.07 60.54
N ILE A 160 49.39 7.96 61.06
CA ILE A 160 49.59 8.60 62.37
C ILE A 160 49.48 7.58 63.50
N LEU A 161 48.51 6.66 63.44
CA LEU A 161 48.33 5.57 64.39
C LEU A 161 49.56 4.66 64.42
N GLU A 162 50.03 4.20 63.26
CA GLU A 162 51.24 3.36 63.13
C GLU A 162 52.44 4.04 63.78
N LYS A 163 52.65 5.32 63.50
CA LYS A 163 53.74 6.09 64.12
C LYS A 163 53.59 6.22 65.63
N THR A 164 52.38 6.52 66.11
CA THR A 164 52.08 6.67 67.55
C THR A 164 52.30 5.36 68.31
N VAL A 165 51.90 4.23 67.71
CA VAL A 165 52.11 2.87 68.25
C VAL A 165 53.59 2.46 68.19
N HIS A 166 54.33 2.88 67.16
CA HIS A 166 55.76 2.56 67.05
C HIS A 166 56.61 3.36 68.06
N ASP A 167 56.25 4.61 68.30
CA ASP A 167 56.92 5.50 69.26
C ASP A 167 56.54 5.18 70.72
N SER A 168 55.44 4.47 70.96
CA SER A 168 54.97 4.06 72.29
C SER A 168 55.73 2.84 72.84
N LYS A 169 57.00 3.02 73.24
CA LYS A 169 57.73 2.03 74.06
C LYS A 169 57.54 2.22 75.57
N GLY A 170 56.68 3.14 75.99
CA GLY A 170 56.28 3.34 77.38
C GLY A 170 54.85 3.89 77.42
N THR A 171 53.94 3.15 78.07
CA THR A 171 52.50 3.43 78.16
C THR A 171 52.24 4.73 78.91
N SER A 172 51.99 5.82 78.17
CA SER A 172 51.41 7.06 78.71
C SER A 172 49.91 7.07 78.41
N GLU A 173 49.09 7.33 79.43
CA GLU A 173 47.62 7.40 79.38
C GLU A 173 47.09 8.29 78.22
N THR A 174 47.85 9.32 77.85
CA THR A 174 47.52 10.23 76.75
C THR A 174 47.64 9.61 75.36
N GLN A 175 48.53 8.63 75.16
CA GLN A 175 48.64 7.93 73.86
C GLN A 175 47.45 6.99 73.62
N THR A 176 46.98 6.33 74.67
CA THR A 176 45.75 5.51 74.60
C THR A 176 44.54 6.35 74.22
N GLU A 177 44.42 7.57 74.74
CA GLU A 177 43.29 8.46 74.43
C GLU A 177 43.31 8.95 72.96
N ILE A 178 44.49 9.22 72.40
CA ILE A 178 44.67 9.59 70.99
C ILE A 178 44.33 8.42 70.07
N ILE A 179 44.77 7.20 70.43
CA ILE A 179 44.47 5.99 69.67
C ILE A 179 42.96 5.74 69.64
N THR A 180 42.28 5.85 70.79
CA THR A 180 40.82 5.67 70.86
C THR A 180 40.07 6.65 69.97
N LYS A 181 40.40 7.95 70.01
CA LYS A 181 39.77 8.95 69.13
C LYS A 181 39.98 8.65 67.64
N LYS A 182 41.18 8.21 67.26
CA LYS A 182 41.50 7.88 65.86
C LYS A 182 40.77 6.61 65.41
N VAL A 183 40.55 5.66 66.31
CA VAL A 183 39.71 4.48 66.05
C VAL A 183 38.25 4.87 65.89
N ASP A 184 37.72 5.76 66.72
CA ASP A 184 36.35 6.27 66.59
C ASP A 184 36.14 7.01 65.26
N GLU A 185 37.12 7.82 64.83
CA GLU A 185 37.12 8.49 63.52
C GLU A 185 37.10 7.47 62.36
N ILE A 186 37.93 6.42 62.39
CA ILE A 186 37.91 5.35 61.38
C ILE A 186 36.55 4.63 61.38
N GLN A 187 36.00 4.32 62.55
CA GLN A 187 34.69 3.67 62.65
C GLN A 187 33.58 4.52 62.05
N SER A 188 33.62 5.84 62.25
CA SER A 188 32.69 6.77 61.61
C SER A 188 32.80 6.74 60.07
N TYR A 189 34.02 6.71 59.53
CA TYR A 189 34.22 6.61 58.08
C TYR A 189 33.77 5.26 57.52
N VAL A 190 34.05 4.16 58.23
CA VAL A 190 33.59 2.82 57.84
C VAL A 190 32.06 2.76 57.79
N ALA A 191 31.38 3.36 58.78
CA ALA A 191 29.92 3.44 58.77
C ALA A 191 29.37 4.22 57.57
N SER A 192 30.06 5.30 57.15
CA SER A 192 29.68 6.05 55.94
C SER A 192 29.84 5.21 54.66
N LEU A 193 30.87 4.37 54.57
CA LEU A 193 31.09 3.46 53.44
C LEU A 193 30.06 2.33 53.39
N SER A 194 29.59 1.82 54.54
CA SER A 194 28.50 0.83 54.57
C SER A 194 27.19 1.37 53.99
N SER A 195 26.90 2.67 54.14
CA SER A 195 25.73 3.27 53.49
C SER A 195 25.84 3.34 51.96
N LEU A 196 27.08 3.38 51.44
CA LEU A 196 27.34 3.34 49.99
C LEU A 196 27.16 1.92 49.45
N GLU A 197 27.56 0.91 50.22
CA GLU A 197 27.33 -0.51 49.89
C GLU A 197 25.84 -0.82 49.77
N GLU A 198 25.01 -0.34 50.71
CA GLU A 198 23.54 -0.48 50.65
C GLU A 198 22.95 0.16 49.38
N ARG A 199 23.42 1.35 48.99
CA ARG A 199 23.00 1.99 47.72
C ARG A 199 23.44 1.22 46.48
N ILE A 200 24.61 0.58 46.50
CA ILE A 200 25.10 -0.24 45.38
C ILE A 200 24.24 -1.50 45.25
N ASP A 201 23.85 -2.11 46.36
CA ASP A 201 22.96 -3.26 46.38
C ASP A 201 21.56 -2.91 45.84
N GLU A 202 20.97 -1.79 46.27
CA GLU A 202 19.70 -1.27 45.71
C GLU A 202 19.79 -1.03 44.19
N LEU A 203 20.90 -0.45 43.73
CA LEU A 203 21.13 -0.22 42.30
C LEU A 203 21.24 -1.56 41.55
N SER A 204 21.95 -2.54 42.11
CA SER A 204 22.10 -3.88 41.53
C SER A 204 20.76 -4.59 41.40
N ASP A 205 19.89 -4.49 42.40
CA ASP A 205 18.54 -5.05 42.35
C ASP A 205 17.70 -4.38 41.25
N SER A 206 17.76 -3.05 41.11
CA SER A 206 17.08 -2.32 40.03
C SER A 206 17.56 -2.72 38.63
N PHE A 207 18.86 -3.03 38.47
CA PHE A 207 19.40 -3.60 37.23
C PHE A 207 18.88 -5.01 36.96
N GLY A 208 18.68 -5.80 38.01
CA GLY A 208 18.04 -7.11 37.94
C GLY A 208 16.62 -7.03 37.37
N GLU A 209 15.80 -6.14 37.91
CA GLU A 209 14.44 -5.88 37.44
C GLU A 209 14.45 -5.36 36.00
N THR A 210 15.30 -4.39 35.68
CA THR A 210 15.43 -3.85 34.32
C THR A 210 15.79 -4.96 33.31
N LYS A 211 16.71 -5.86 33.67
CA LYS A 211 17.09 -7.00 32.82
C LYS A 211 15.94 -7.96 32.59
N GLU A 212 15.11 -8.21 33.60
CA GLU A 212 13.90 -9.03 33.46
C GLU A 212 12.89 -8.37 32.52
N ILE A 213 12.62 -7.07 32.70
CA ILE A 213 11.68 -6.33 31.84
C ILE A 213 12.16 -6.33 30.39
N VAL A 214 13.44 -6.07 30.14
CA VAL A 214 14.04 -6.16 28.79
C VAL A 214 13.87 -7.57 28.22
N GLY A 215 14.05 -8.61 29.03
CA GLY A 215 13.81 -10.00 28.63
C GLY A 215 12.35 -10.28 28.23
N ILE A 216 11.39 -9.68 28.93
CA ILE A 216 9.96 -9.77 28.58
C ILE A 216 9.69 -9.06 27.25
N ILE A 217 10.24 -7.85 27.05
CA ILE A 217 10.07 -7.07 25.81
C ILE A 217 10.61 -7.84 24.61
N VAL A 218 11.80 -8.44 24.71
CA VAL A 218 12.39 -9.24 23.61
C VAL A 218 11.48 -10.41 23.22
N ARG A 219 10.91 -11.13 24.20
CA ARG A 219 9.96 -12.22 23.92
C ARG A 219 8.68 -11.71 23.25
N GLN A 220 8.17 -10.55 23.66
CA GLN A 220 6.98 -9.96 23.06
C GLN A 220 7.24 -9.49 21.62
N LEU A 221 8.43 -8.94 21.34
CA LEU A 221 8.83 -8.57 19.97
C LEU A 221 8.94 -9.79 19.06
N ASP A 222 9.51 -10.88 19.54
CA ASP A 222 9.60 -12.16 18.80
C ASP A 222 8.18 -12.71 18.48
N ASP A 223 7.25 -12.62 19.44
CA ASP A 223 5.85 -13.01 19.22
C ASP A 223 5.14 -12.11 18.19
N ILE A 224 5.39 -10.79 18.20
CA ILE A 224 4.87 -9.88 17.17
C ILE A 224 5.44 -10.24 15.80
N GLU A 225 6.76 -10.44 15.69
CA GLU A 225 7.41 -10.78 14.43
C GLU A 225 6.82 -12.07 13.85
N ARG A 226 6.58 -13.07 14.71
CA ARG A 226 5.93 -14.32 14.33
C ARG A 226 4.49 -14.11 13.84
N LYS A 227 3.69 -13.32 14.55
CA LYS A 227 2.30 -12.99 14.14
C LYS A 227 2.29 -12.22 12.82
N TYR A 228 3.17 -11.24 12.66
CA TYR A 228 3.29 -10.44 11.43
C TYR A 228 3.66 -11.30 10.23
N ASN A 229 4.67 -12.17 10.36
CA ASN A 229 5.08 -13.08 9.28
C ASN A 229 3.97 -14.07 8.91
N LYS A 230 3.17 -14.51 9.89
CA LYS A 230 1.98 -15.34 9.63
C LYS A 230 0.94 -14.56 8.82
N THR A 231 0.59 -13.35 9.24
CA THR A 231 -0.35 -12.49 8.50
C THR A 231 0.15 -12.16 7.10
N LEU A 232 1.45 -11.90 6.92
CA LEU A 232 2.04 -11.67 5.59
C LEU A 232 1.89 -12.90 4.69
N THR A 233 2.04 -14.09 5.26
CA THR A 233 1.85 -15.36 4.53
C THR A 233 0.38 -15.54 4.12
N GLU A 234 -0.56 -15.28 5.04
CA GLU A 234 -2.01 -15.33 4.76
C GLU A 234 -2.42 -14.32 3.68
N VAL A 235 -1.88 -13.09 3.72
CA VAL A 235 -2.11 -12.07 2.69
C VAL A 235 -1.51 -12.49 1.35
N ASN A 236 -0.30 -13.04 1.33
CA ASN A 236 0.32 -13.55 0.11
C ASN A 236 -0.44 -14.74 -0.48
N GLU A 237 -0.99 -15.61 0.36
CA GLU A 237 -1.85 -16.72 -0.07
C GLU A 237 -3.15 -16.19 -0.69
N ALA A 238 -3.80 -15.22 -0.06
CA ALA A 238 -4.97 -14.54 -0.61
C ALA A 238 -4.65 -13.84 -1.95
N LEU A 239 -3.50 -13.16 -2.05
CA LEU A 239 -3.04 -12.54 -3.29
C LEU A 239 -2.69 -13.57 -4.37
N SER A 240 -2.17 -14.74 -4.02
CA SER A 240 -1.90 -15.84 -4.96
C SER A 240 -3.19 -16.44 -5.50
N VAL A 241 -4.22 -16.57 -4.65
CA VAL A 241 -5.57 -16.94 -5.05
C VAL A 241 -6.12 -15.91 -6.05
N ILE A 242 -6.05 -14.61 -5.73
CA ILE A 242 -6.43 -13.52 -6.66
C ILE A 242 -5.60 -13.55 -7.96
N GLY A 243 -4.30 -13.78 -7.88
CA GLY A 243 -3.40 -13.83 -9.04
C GLY A 243 -3.73 -14.98 -9.99
N LYS A 244 -4.03 -16.17 -9.47
CA LYS A 244 -4.52 -17.30 -10.28
C LYS A 244 -5.85 -16.99 -10.96
N PHE A 245 -6.68 -16.14 -10.38
CA PHE A 245 -7.93 -15.67 -10.97
C PHE A 245 -7.73 -14.59 -12.04
N VAL A 246 -6.67 -13.77 -11.97
CA VAL A 246 -6.33 -12.77 -13.00
C VAL A 246 -5.63 -13.42 -14.20
N ASP A 247 -4.78 -14.42 -13.98
CA ASP A 247 -4.06 -15.12 -15.04
C ASP A 247 -4.94 -16.11 -15.85
N THR A 248 -6.16 -16.41 -15.41
CA THR A 248 -7.07 -17.33 -16.13
C THR A 248 -7.88 -16.70 -17.25
N ASP A 249 -7.87 -15.36 -17.40
CA ASP A 249 -8.66 -14.65 -18.44
C ASP A 249 -7.85 -14.15 -19.65
N PHE A 250 -6.58 -14.56 -19.85
CA PHE A 250 -5.82 -14.19 -21.05
C PHE A 250 -4.82 -15.26 -21.53
N VAL A 251 -5.32 -16.38 -22.08
CA VAL A 251 -4.50 -17.24 -22.96
C VAL A 251 -5.22 -17.49 -24.27
N ALA A 252 -5.18 -16.49 -25.15
CA ALA A 252 -5.17 -16.73 -26.59
C ALA A 252 -3.79 -17.31 -26.97
N GLY A 253 -3.81 -18.49 -27.58
CA GLY A 253 -2.63 -19.30 -27.77
C GLY A 253 -1.55 -18.67 -28.67
N THR A 254 -0.29 -18.94 -28.33
CA THR A 254 0.75 -19.08 -29.35
C THR A 254 1.78 -20.09 -28.88
N LYS A 255 1.86 -21.21 -29.61
CA LYS A 255 2.92 -22.22 -29.49
C LYS A 255 4.24 -21.62 -29.98
N SER A 256 5.33 -21.83 -29.25
CA SER A 256 6.63 -22.01 -29.90
C SER A 256 7.51 -22.98 -29.11
N LYS A 257 8.24 -23.77 -29.88
CA LYS A 257 8.98 -24.99 -29.53
C LYS A 257 10.48 -24.68 -29.48
N GLU A 258 11.16 -25.29 -28.50
CA GLU A 258 12.51 -25.91 -28.60
C GLU A 258 13.76 -25.05 -28.94
N LYS A 259 14.77 -24.99 -28.05
CA LYS A 259 15.95 -25.91 -28.00
C LYS A 259 17.14 -25.45 -27.11
N LYS A 260 17.57 -26.39 -26.24
CA LYS A 260 18.94 -26.88 -25.90
C LYS A 260 20.15 -25.93 -25.65
N LYS A 261 20.61 -25.99 -24.37
CA LYS A 261 21.84 -26.68 -23.84
C LYS A 261 23.25 -26.07 -24.00
N LYS A 262 24.01 -26.19 -22.89
CA LYS A 262 25.49 -26.24 -22.66
C LYS A 262 26.13 -24.94 -22.15
N GLU A 263 27.17 -24.91 -21.31
CA GLU A 263 27.93 -25.86 -20.46
C GLU A 263 28.94 -24.99 -19.64
N LYS A 264 29.45 -25.52 -18.52
CA LYS A 264 30.37 -24.91 -17.55
C LYS A 264 31.60 -24.22 -18.15
N THR A 265 32.14 -23.21 -17.46
CA THR A 265 33.59 -23.08 -17.25
C THR A 265 33.85 -22.40 -15.90
N GLN A 266 34.55 -23.12 -15.01
CA GLN A 266 35.24 -22.59 -13.84
C GLN A 266 36.53 -21.93 -14.33
N GLU A 267 36.82 -20.72 -13.86
CA GLU A 267 38.19 -20.24 -13.81
C GLU A 267 38.45 -19.59 -12.45
N LYS A 268 39.39 -20.20 -11.73
CA LYS A 268 40.02 -19.62 -10.53
C LYS A 268 40.82 -18.41 -11.00
N ASP A 269 40.58 -17.25 -10.40
CA ASP A 269 41.68 -16.31 -10.25
C ASP A 269 41.60 -15.60 -8.89
N SER A 270 42.61 -15.91 -8.08
CA SER A 270 42.88 -15.32 -6.79
C SER A 270 43.57 -13.98 -7.01
N LYS A 271 42.86 -12.87 -6.80
CA LYS A 271 43.50 -11.55 -6.67
C LYS A 271 42.83 -10.69 -5.61
N LYS A 272 43.64 -10.44 -4.59
CA LYS A 272 43.54 -9.49 -3.48
C LYS A 272 42.87 -8.18 -3.92
N THR A 273 41.63 -7.93 -3.51
CA THR A 273 40.90 -6.70 -3.83
C THR A 273 41.15 -5.66 -2.74
N GLN A 274 41.92 -4.63 -3.08
CA GLN A 274 41.92 -3.36 -2.36
C GLN A 274 40.52 -2.75 -2.41
N SER A 275 40.03 -2.23 -1.29
CA SER A 275 38.71 -1.60 -1.19
C SER A 275 38.69 -0.29 -1.98
N GLU A 276 38.32 -0.35 -3.26
CA GLU A 276 37.89 0.85 -3.98
C GLU A 276 36.51 1.24 -3.45
N THR A 277 36.45 2.35 -2.73
CA THR A 277 35.23 3.13 -2.50
C THR A 277 34.91 3.82 -3.82
N VAL A 278 33.91 3.28 -4.53
CA VAL A 278 33.44 3.86 -5.79
C VAL A 278 32.54 5.04 -5.42
N ASP A 279 33.01 6.26 -5.68
CA ASP A 279 32.16 7.45 -5.59
C ASP A 279 31.09 7.38 -6.71
N PRO A 280 29.80 7.34 -6.38
CA PRO A 280 28.76 7.37 -7.40
C PRO A 280 28.79 8.74 -8.09
N GLY A 281 28.80 8.79 -9.43
CA GLY A 281 28.88 10.05 -10.19
C GLY A 281 27.72 11.02 -9.90
N ASP A 282 27.77 12.21 -10.50
CA ASP A 282 26.84 13.31 -10.19
C ASP A 282 25.52 13.24 -10.99
N THR A 283 25.41 12.31 -11.94
CA THR A 283 24.20 12.13 -12.74
C THR A 283 23.42 10.87 -12.35
N LEU A 284 22.10 10.89 -12.52
CA LEU A 284 21.21 9.76 -12.19
C LEU A 284 21.66 8.45 -12.85
N ASP A 285 22.05 8.50 -14.14
CA ASP A 285 22.51 7.32 -14.87
C ASP A 285 23.86 6.80 -14.36
N GLU A 286 24.75 7.67 -13.89
CA GLU A 286 26.02 7.27 -13.27
C GLU A 286 25.82 6.67 -11.89
N ILE A 287 24.94 7.24 -11.06
CA ILE A 287 24.58 6.71 -9.73
C ILE A 287 24.02 5.29 -9.89
N MET A 288 23.03 5.10 -10.77
CA MET A 288 22.41 3.80 -11.01
C MET A 288 23.38 2.81 -11.65
N GLY A 289 24.23 3.28 -12.57
CA GLY A 289 25.28 2.48 -13.19
C GLY A 289 26.34 2.00 -12.20
N SER A 290 26.72 2.85 -11.23
CA SER A 290 27.66 2.50 -10.15
C SER A 290 27.09 1.41 -9.25
N LEU A 291 25.82 1.54 -8.84
CA LEU A 291 25.14 0.53 -8.04
C LEU A 291 25.05 -0.81 -8.75
N LEU A 292 24.65 -0.84 -10.02
CA LEU A 292 24.58 -2.08 -10.80
C LEU A 292 25.94 -2.77 -10.94
N LYS A 293 27.05 -2.01 -10.97
CA LYS A 293 28.41 -2.59 -10.98
C LYS A 293 28.80 -3.19 -9.63
N LEU A 294 28.23 -2.69 -8.53
CA LEU A 294 28.44 -3.20 -7.17
C LEU A 294 27.59 -4.43 -6.85
N VAL A 295 26.49 -4.70 -7.57
CA VAL A 295 25.69 -5.92 -7.36
C VAL A 295 26.41 -7.15 -7.91
N LYS A 296 27.30 -7.73 -7.11
CA LYS A 296 28.11 -8.93 -7.42
C LYS A 296 28.19 -9.87 -6.21
N PRO A 297 28.44 -11.18 -6.41
CA PRO A 297 28.56 -12.16 -5.31
C PRO A 297 29.66 -11.84 -4.29
N GLN A 298 30.68 -11.08 -4.68
CA GLN A 298 31.81 -10.74 -3.82
C GLN A 298 31.60 -9.45 -3.03
N THR A 299 30.50 -8.74 -3.27
CA THR A 299 30.22 -7.48 -2.58
C THR A 299 29.64 -7.78 -1.21
N GLU A 300 30.23 -7.18 -0.18
CA GLU A 300 29.73 -7.23 1.19
C GLU A 300 28.38 -6.51 1.28
N ALA A 301 27.42 -7.09 2.00
CA ALA A 301 26.07 -6.55 2.17
C ALA A 301 26.10 -5.14 2.77
N VAL A 302 26.98 -4.91 3.76
CA VAL A 302 27.19 -3.58 4.35
C VAL A 302 27.70 -2.58 3.32
N LYS A 303 28.68 -2.95 2.50
CA LYS A 303 29.21 -2.07 1.44
C LYS A 303 28.13 -1.71 0.41
N MET A 304 27.28 -2.67 0.05
CA MET A 304 26.13 -2.40 -0.84
C MET A 304 25.10 -1.50 -0.16
N ALA A 305 24.84 -1.70 1.12
CA ALA A 305 23.91 -0.87 1.89
C ALA A 305 24.38 0.59 1.98
N GLU A 306 25.65 0.82 2.27
CA GLU A 306 26.26 2.15 2.28
C GLU A 306 26.16 2.81 0.90
N ALA A 307 26.45 2.07 -0.17
CA ALA A 307 26.32 2.59 -1.53
C ALA A 307 24.87 2.98 -1.87
N LEU A 308 23.88 2.22 -1.39
CA LEU A 308 22.46 2.54 -1.57
C LEU A 308 22.03 3.78 -0.77
N GLU A 309 22.57 4.01 0.43
CA GLU A 309 22.31 5.22 1.19
C GLU A 309 22.93 6.45 0.53
N VAL A 310 24.19 6.37 0.10
CA VAL A 310 24.85 7.46 -0.62
C VAL A 310 24.08 7.79 -1.91
N ALA A 311 23.66 6.76 -2.65
CA ALA A 311 22.84 6.95 -3.84
C ALA A 311 21.48 7.60 -3.51
N ARG A 312 20.81 7.18 -2.43
CA ARG A 312 19.57 7.81 -1.97
C ARG A 312 19.77 9.29 -1.67
N ASP A 313 20.83 9.63 -0.95
CA ASP A 313 21.09 11.01 -0.51
C ASP A 313 21.40 11.90 -1.71
N LYS A 314 22.28 11.47 -2.63
CA LYS A 314 22.55 12.19 -3.89
C LYS A 314 21.29 12.31 -4.77
N LEU A 315 20.48 11.25 -4.88
CA LEU A 315 19.22 11.31 -5.64
C LEU A 315 18.18 12.21 -4.98
N THR A 316 18.19 12.35 -3.65
CA THR A 316 17.30 13.28 -2.92
C THR A 316 17.69 14.73 -3.17
N GLU A 317 18.98 15.02 -3.32
CA GLU A 317 19.44 16.36 -3.72
C GLU A 317 19.06 16.69 -5.17
N LEU A 318 19.13 15.69 -6.07
CA LEU A 318 18.80 15.85 -7.49
C LEU A 318 17.28 15.92 -7.76
N ILE A 319 16.47 15.16 -7.02
CA ILE A 319 15.03 15.03 -7.23
C ILE A 319 14.28 15.78 -6.12
N LYS A 320 13.80 16.99 -6.44
CA LYS A 320 13.06 17.84 -5.47
C LYS A 320 11.67 17.31 -5.11
N VAL A 321 11.10 16.44 -5.94
CA VAL A 321 9.78 15.85 -5.73
C VAL A 321 9.89 14.56 -4.92
N HIS A 322 9.04 14.38 -3.92
CA HIS A 322 9.09 13.19 -3.08
C HIS A 322 8.75 11.93 -3.89
N SER A 323 9.76 11.12 -4.21
CA SER A 323 9.59 9.87 -4.95
C SER A 323 9.51 8.67 -3.99
N PRO A 324 8.47 7.82 -4.08
CA PRO A 324 8.39 6.57 -3.33
C PRO A 324 9.58 5.64 -3.54
N VAL A 325 10.30 5.80 -4.65
CA VAL A 325 11.51 5.03 -4.97
C VAL A 325 12.64 5.35 -3.99
N LEU A 326 12.83 6.61 -3.59
CA LEU A 326 13.88 6.99 -2.62
C LEU A 326 13.68 6.30 -1.27
N PHE A 327 12.43 6.08 -0.86
CA PHE A 327 12.12 5.31 0.35
C PHE A 327 12.51 3.84 0.20
N GLN A 328 12.33 3.25 -0.98
CA GLN A 328 12.73 1.86 -1.24
C GLN A 328 14.25 1.68 -1.15
N PHE A 329 15.06 2.64 -1.61
CA PHE A 329 16.51 2.63 -1.38
C PHE A 329 16.85 2.52 0.11
N GLY A 330 16.24 3.37 0.93
CA GLY A 330 16.47 3.36 2.39
C GLY A 330 15.93 2.10 3.09
N LYS A 331 14.89 1.46 2.55
CA LYS A 331 14.42 0.16 3.04
C LYS A 331 15.43 -0.94 2.75
N VAL A 332 15.85 -1.06 1.49
CA VAL A 332 16.79 -2.12 1.07
C VAL A 332 18.16 -1.95 1.71
N ALA A 333 18.63 -0.71 1.89
CA ALA A 333 19.85 -0.46 2.64
C ALA A 333 19.76 -0.95 4.10
N ARG A 334 18.64 -0.72 4.78
CA ARG A 334 18.41 -1.24 6.14
C ARG A 334 18.34 -2.76 6.19
N ASP A 335 17.64 -3.37 5.24
CA ASP A 335 17.57 -4.83 5.09
C ASP A 335 18.98 -5.43 4.89
N LEU A 336 19.87 -4.75 4.16
CA LEU A 336 21.24 -5.21 3.94
C LEU A 336 22.16 -4.92 5.14
N LYS A 337 21.91 -3.86 5.92
CA LYS A 337 22.66 -3.57 7.16
C LYS A 337 22.39 -4.55 8.29
N SER A 338 21.25 -5.24 8.29
CA SER A 338 20.97 -6.28 9.29
C SER A 338 21.79 -7.55 9.08
N TYR A 339 22.49 -7.68 7.94
CA TYR A 339 23.41 -8.79 7.72
C TYR A 339 24.69 -8.61 8.55
N PRO A 340 25.37 -9.71 8.95
CA PRO A 340 26.69 -9.63 9.55
C PRO A 340 27.67 -8.82 8.68
N SER A 341 28.59 -8.08 9.29
CA SER A 341 29.50 -7.17 8.57
C SER A 341 30.38 -7.83 7.51
N THR A 342 30.60 -9.14 7.61
CA THR A 342 31.37 -9.95 6.66
C THR A 342 30.50 -10.71 5.66
N ALA A 343 29.17 -10.58 5.73
CA ALA A 343 28.26 -11.29 4.85
C ALA A 343 28.32 -10.68 3.44
N THR A 344 28.49 -11.53 2.44
CA THR A 344 28.41 -11.14 1.03
C THR A 344 26.98 -11.29 0.51
N LEU A 345 26.64 -10.54 -0.54
CA LEU A 345 25.34 -10.66 -1.20
C LEU A 345 25.11 -12.10 -1.69
N ASN A 346 23.98 -12.70 -1.30
CA ASN A 346 23.61 -14.02 -1.79
C ASN A 346 22.97 -13.93 -3.20
N GLU A 347 22.77 -15.07 -3.87
CA GLU A 347 22.21 -15.10 -5.23
C GLU A 347 20.79 -14.49 -5.30
N ASN A 348 19.99 -14.65 -4.26
CA ASN A 348 18.63 -14.09 -4.18
C ASN A 348 18.68 -12.56 -4.04
N ASP A 349 19.58 -12.03 -3.21
CA ASP A 349 19.78 -10.60 -3.02
C ASP A 349 20.27 -9.96 -4.31
N ILE A 350 21.20 -10.61 -5.01
CA ILE A 350 21.72 -10.17 -6.31
C ILE A 350 20.60 -10.11 -7.34
N ALA A 351 19.77 -11.15 -7.43
CA ALA A 351 18.64 -11.19 -8.36
C ALA A 351 17.61 -10.11 -8.02
N ARG A 352 17.28 -9.95 -6.73
CA ARG A 352 16.37 -8.92 -6.22
C ARG A 352 16.88 -7.52 -6.53
N LEU A 353 18.11 -7.19 -6.12
CA LEU A 353 18.75 -5.89 -6.34
C LEU A 353 18.84 -5.55 -7.83
N ASN A 354 19.24 -6.49 -8.68
CA ASN A 354 19.27 -6.26 -10.13
C ASN A 354 17.88 -5.95 -10.71
N LYS A 355 16.85 -6.67 -10.25
CA LYS A 355 15.46 -6.45 -10.68
C LYS A 355 14.95 -5.09 -10.19
N GLU A 356 15.15 -4.79 -8.91
CA GLU A 356 14.68 -3.57 -8.28
C GLU A 356 15.38 -2.33 -8.87
N LEU A 357 16.72 -2.30 -8.91
CA LEU A 357 17.48 -1.18 -9.46
C LEU A 357 17.06 -0.88 -10.91
N ARG A 358 16.90 -1.90 -11.76
CA ARG A 358 16.44 -1.72 -13.14
C ARG A 358 15.01 -1.17 -13.21
N SER A 359 14.13 -1.60 -12.30
CA SER A 359 12.74 -1.10 -12.23
C SER A 359 12.64 0.34 -11.69
N TRP A 360 13.64 0.78 -10.93
CA TRP A 360 13.70 2.12 -10.35
C TRP A 360 14.20 3.18 -11.33
N ILE A 361 15.11 2.82 -12.25
CA ILE A 361 15.64 3.73 -13.28
C ILE A 361 14.53 4.52 -14.01
N PRO A 362 13.51 3.91 -14.62
CA PRO A 362 12.50 4.67 -15.36
C PRO A 362 11.68 5.59 -14.45
N LYS A 363 11.38 5.16 -13.21
CA LYS A 363 10.61 5.93 -12.23
C LYS A 363 11.39 7.14 -11.70
N LEU A 364 12.70 6.98 -11.50
CA LEU A 364 13.57 8.08 -11.11
C LEU A 364 13.75 9.08 -12.26
N LYS A 365 13.84 8.60 -13.51
CA LYS A 365 13.89 9.48 -14.69
C LYS A 365 12.62 10.31 -14.82
N GLU A 366 11.45 9.71 -14.63
CA GLU A 366 10.17 10.41 -14.63
C GLU A 366 10.14 11.50 -13.55
N ALA A 367 10.50 11.16 -12.32
CA ALA A 367 10.55 12.10 -11.19
C ALA A 367 11.63 13.19 -11.32
N TYR A 368 12.69 12.94 -12.09
CA TYR A 368 13.73 13.92 -12.38
C TYR A 368 13.34 14.87 -13.53
N SER A 369 12.49 14.41 -14.46
CA SER A 369 12.04 15.18 -15.62
C SER A 369 10.77 16.02 -15.39
N GLY A 370 10.01 15.71 -14.34
CA GLY A 370 8.81 16.45 -13.92
C GLY A 370 9.15 17.48 -12.85
#